data_AF-A0A2V6SJV6-F1
#
_entry.id   AF-A0A2V6SJV6-F1
#
_cell.length_a   1.000
_cell.length_b   1.000
_cell.length_c   1.000
_cell.angle_alpha   90.00
_cell.angle_beta   90.00
_cell.angle_gamma   90.00
#
_symmetry.space_group_name_H-M   'P 1'
#
loop_
_entity.id
_entity.type
_entity.pdbx_description
1 polymer ?
#
loop_
_entity_poly.entity_id
_entity_poly.type
_entity_poly.pdbx_seq_one_letter_code
_entity_poly.pdbx_strand_id
1 'polypeptide(L)'
;MGGGKDRAPSRPRQGPTIPIVMTNAGDAVATGFVVSIARPAVNMTGLSMMAGELVGKQLQILKEVVPNLSRVALLWNPTNASNAPQLLHAQDAARTLGVRLHSLEVRGPGEVEGAFAAMTRERAGAVIVLLDSMLVANRTRIAELAARSRRPAMYGLTDHVKAGGLMAYGPNVADMHRRAATYVDKILKGSKLTDLPVEQPTEGGSMKQGAFLLVTSSIFALIALLHVLRLFYGWKVTLGEWTVPVWVSWIGLLIAGYLACQGFLLKNRER
;
A
#
# COMPACT_ATOMS: atom_id res chain seq x y z
N MET A 1 -15.92 -0.08 34.59
CA MET A 1 -16.47 -1.35 34.10
C MET A 1 -17.84 -1.08 33.52
N GLY A 2 -18.00 -1.16 32.20
CA GLY A 2 -19.25 -0.86 31.51
C GLY A 2 -19.25 -1.60 30.18
N GLY A 3 -19.98 -2.72 30.15
CA GLY A 3 -19.94 -3.78 29.14
C GLY A 3 -20.00 -3.31 27.69
N GLY A 4 -19.04 -3.80 26.90
CA GLY A 4 -19.20 -3.97 25.47
C GLY A 4 -20.35 -4.92 25.21
N LYS A 5 -21.37 -4.42 24.50
CA LYS A 5 -22.36 -5.26 23.84
C LYS A 5 -22.03 -5.31 22.36
N ASP A 6 -21.56 -6.48 21.94
CA ASP A 6 -21.75 -7.12 20.65
C ASP A 6 -22.30 -6.22 19.54
N ARG A 7 -21.39 -5.66 18.73
CA ARG A 7 -21.74 -5.29 17.35
C ARG A 7 -21.56 -6.55 16.50
N ALA A 8 -22.61 -7.37 16.44
CA ALA A 8 -22.72 -8.38 15.40
C ALA A 8 -22.45 -7.72 14.03
N PRO A 9 -21.71 -8.37 13.10
CA PRO A 9 -21.54 -7.84 11.76
C PRO A 9 -22.93 -7.60 11.16
N SER A 10 -23.19 -6.38 10.71
CA SER A 10 -24.47 -6.02 10.11
C SER A 10 -24.70 -6.92 8.90
N ARG A 11 -25.70 -7.80 9.00
CA ARG A 11 -26.16 -8.63 7.88
C ARG A 11 -26.48 -7.66 6.72
N PRO A 12 -25.90 -7.84 5.51
CA PRO A 12 -26.19 -6.95 4.39
C PRO A 12 -27.71 -6.92 4.20
N ARG A 13 -28.29 -5.72 4.28
CA ARG A 13 -29.72 -5.52 4.07
C ARG A 13 -30.04 -6.09 2.69
N GLN A 14 -31.01 -7.02 2.63
CA GLN A 14 -31.64 -7.41 1.37
C GLN A 14 -32.49 -6.22 0.89
N GLY A 15 -31.81 -5.23 0.34
CA GLY A 15 -32.37 -4.10 -0.40
C GLY A 15 -32.39 -4.40 -1.90
N PRO A 16 -33.06 -3.55 -2.69
CA PRO A 16 -33.45 -3.84 -4.07
C PRO A 16 -32.28 -4.23 -4.98
N THR A 17 -32.61 -4.95 -6.06
CA THR A 17 -31.79 -5.54 -7.15
C THR A 17 -30.97 -4.53 -7.97
N ILE A 18 -30.61 -3.38 -7.40
CA ILE A 18 -29.86 -2.31 -8.07
C ILE A 18 -28.36 -2.59 -7.85
N PRO A 19 -27.56 -2.74 -8.93
CA PRO A 19 -26.11 -2.91 -8.84
C PRO A 19 -25.43 -1.71 -8.15
N ILE A 20 -24.58 -1.97 -7.15
CA ILE A 20 -23.79 -0.95 -6.48
C ILE A 20 -22.31 -1.12 -6.86
N VAL A 21 -21.69 -0.05 -7.36
CA VAL A 21 -20.25 0.02 -7.67
C VAL A 21 -19.56 0.97 -6.70
N MET A 22 -18.70 0.41 -5.84
CA MET A 22 -17.84 1.17 -4.95
C MET A 22 -16.67 1.78 -5.74
N THR A 23 -16.36 3.05 -5.52
CA THR A 23 -15.26 3.73 -6.23
C THR A 23 -14.00 3.83 -5.38
N ASN A 24 -14.14 4.14 -4.08
CA ASN A 24 -13.02 4.40 -3.17
C ASN A 24 -13.35 3.85 -1.76
N ALA A 25 -13.65 2.56 -1.62
CA ALA A 25 -13.84 1.99 -0.28
C ALA A 25 -12.48 1.93 0.44
N GLY A 26 -12.40 2.36 1.72
CA GLY A 26 -11.13 2.33 2.47
C GLY A 26 -10.58 0.90 2.63
N ASP A 27 -11.40 0.04 3.23
CA ASP A 27 -11.25 -1.42 3.23
C ASP A 27 -12.65 -2.04 3.13
N ALA A 28 -13.00 -2.53 1.95
CA ALA A 28 -14.34 -3.06 1.69
C ALA A 28 -14.66 -4.35 2.50
N VAL A 29 -13.65 -5.10 2.93
CA VAL A 29 -13.85 -6.31 3.75
C VAL A 29 -14.00 -5.92 5.22
N ALA A 30 -13.07 -5.11 5.75
CA ALA A 30 -13.11 -4.68 7.14
C ALA A 30 -14.34 -3.82 7.47
N THR A 31 -14.88 -3.10 6.49
CA THR A 31 -16.13 -2.33 6.63
C THR A 31 -17.39 -3.16 6.42
N GLY A 32 -17.27 -4.42 6.01
CA GLY A 32 -18.39 -5.34 5.79
C GLY A 32 -19.17 -5.09 4.49
N PHE A 33 -18.64 -4.30 3.56
CA PHE A 33 -19.25 -4.06 2.26
C PHE A 33 -19.19 -5.29 1.35
N VAL A 34 -18.15 -6.11 1.47
CA VAL A 34 -18.02 -7.39 0.77
C VAL A 34 -17.54 -8.49 1.69
N VAL A 35 -17.91 -9.73 1.39
CA VAL A 35 -17.47 -10.92 2.15
C VAL A 35 -16.02 -11.26 1.82
N SER A 36 -15.59 -11.04 0.57
CA SER A 36 -14.21 -11.23 0.14
C SER A 36 -13.91 -10.40 -1.11
N ILE A 37 -12.62 -10.15 -1.39
CA ILE A 37 -12.18 -9.45 -2.60
C ILE A 37 -12.50 -10.29 -3.86
N ALA A 38 -12.29 -11.60 -3.79
CA ALA A 38 -12.47 -12.52 -4.92
C ALA A 38 -13.94 -12.89 -5.20
N ARG A 39 -14.83 -12.75 -4.22
CA ARG A 39 -16.28 -13.01 -4.34
C ARG A 39 -17.05 -11.85 -3.71
N PRO A 40 -17.50 -10.88 -4.52
CA PRO A 40 -18.28 -9.75 -4.04
C PRO A 40 -19.60 -10.22 -3.41
N ALA A 41 -20.20 -9.37 -2.56
CA ALA A 41 -21.54 -9.64 -2.03
C ALA A 41 -22.60 -9.60 -3.16
N VAL A 42 -23.80 -10.13 -2.89
CA VAL A 42 -24.86 -10.41 -3.87
C VAL A 42 -25.21 -9.23 -4.80
N ASN A 43 -25.00 -7.99 -4.37
CA ASN A 43 -25.31 -6.77 -5.14
C ASN A 43 -24.22 -5.67 -5.11
N MET A 44 -22.99 -5.96 -4.65
CA MET A 44 -21.93 -4.95 -4.48
C MET A 44 -20.59 -5.41 -5.04
N THR A 45 -19.96 -4.59 -5.88
CA THR A 45 -18.59 -4.77 -6.39
C THR A 45 -17.85 -3.42 -6.44
N GLY A 46 -16.64 -3.35 -7.01
CA GLY A 46 -15.95 -2.09 -7.28
C GLY A 46 -14.50 -2.08 -6.80
N LEU A 47 -14.05 -0.94 -6.28
CA LEU A 47 -12.65 -0.63 -6.03
C LEU A 47 -12.39 -0.34 -4.53
N SER A 48 -11.35 -0.94 -3.95
CA SER A 48 -10.95 -0.81 -2.54
C SER A 48 -9.52 -0.29 -2.40
N MET A 49 -9.27 0.70 -1.55
CA MET A 49 -8.02 1.47 -1.49
C MET A 49 -6.86 0.81 -0.74
N MET A 50 -7.08 -0.32 -0.03
CA MET A 50 -6.05 -0.97 0.82
C MET A 50 -5.41 -0.02 1.84
N ALA A 51 -6.23 0.85 2.44
CA ALA A 51 -5.71 1.96 3.26
C ALA A 51 -4.82 1.49 4.43
N GLY A 52 -5.11 0.32 5.01
CA GLY A 52 -4.32 -0.29 6.09
C GLY A 52 -2.92 -0.73 5.67
N GLU A 53 -2.77 -1.37 4.51
CA GLU A 53 -1.45 -1.80 4.03
C GLU A 53 -0.57 -0.60 3.63
N LEU A 54 -1.19 0.43 3.05
CA LEU A 54 -0.50 1.64 2.61
C LEU A 54 0.09 2.45 3.76
N VAL A 55 -0.54 2.49 4.94
CA VAL A 55 -0.02 3.29 6.06
C VAL A 55 1.30 2.73 6.62
N GLY A 56 1.51 1.41 6.57
CA GLY A 56 2.81 0.83 6.91
C GLY A 56 3.91 1.30 5.96
N LYS A 57 3.61 1.32 4.66
CA LYS A 57 4.55 1.82 3.64
C LYS A 57 4.82 3.32 3.75
N GLN A 58 3.79 4.11 4.05
CA GLN A 58 3.91 5.54 4.34
C GLN A 58 4.88 5.81 5.50
N LEU A 59 4.79 5.04 6.58
CA LEU A 59 5.70 5.17 7.72
C LEU A 59 7.14 4.77 7.35
N GLN A 60 7.32 3.72 6.55
CA GLN A 60 8.63 3.34 6.03
C GLN A 60 9.26 4.47 5.19
N ILE A 61 8.53 5.00 4.20
CA ILE A 61 9.00 6.10 3.35
C ILE A 61 9.34 7.32 4.21
N LEU A 62 8.50 7.65 5.19
CA LEU A 62 8.74 8.78 6.08
C LEU A 62 10.02 8.61 6.92
N LYS A 63 10.34 7.37 7.32
CA LYS A 63 11.59 7.01 8.00
C LYS A 63 12.81 7.07 7.07
N GLU A 64 12.66 6.74 5.80
CA GLU A 64 13.71 6.91 4.77
C GLU A 64 14.02 8.40 4.53
N VAL A 65 12.99 9.25 4.49
CA VAL A 65 13.14 10.71 4.35
C VAL A 65 13.73 11.35 5.62
N VAL A 66 13.41 10.82 6.80
CA VAL A 66 13.89 11.32 8.09
C VAL A 66 14.55 10.17 8.87
N PRO A 67 15.83 9.86 8.62
CA PRO A 67 16.49 8.65 9.16
C PRO A 67 16.42 8.54 10.70
N ASN A 68 16.53 9.67 11.41
CA ASN A 68 16.53 9.72 12.88
C ASN A 68 15.11 9.84 13.49
N LEU A 69 14.07 9.59 12.70
CA LEU A 69 12.68 9.71 13.16
C LEU A 69 12.34 8.65 14.21
N SER A 70 12.05 9.07 15.43
CA SER A 70 11.71 8.17 16.56
C SER A 70 10.28 8.36 17.08
N ARG A 71 9.63 9.48 16.73
CA ARG A 71 8.28 9.83 17.16
C ARG A 71 7.49 10.36 15.98
N VAL A 72 6.32 9.81 15.73
CA VAL A 72 5.42 10.23 14.65
C VAL A 72 4.03 10.44 15.21
N ALA A 73 3.44 11.59 14.90
CA ALA A 73 2.03 11.80 15.16
C ALA A 73 1.20 11.13 14.07
N LEU A 74 0.11 10.49 14.47
CA LEU A 74 -0.85 9.88 13.56
C LEU A 74 -2.19 10.61 13.72
N LEU A 75 -2.56 11.39 12.73
CA LEU A 75 -3.80 12.15 12.71
C LEU A 75 -4.91 11.29 12.09
N TRP A 76 -5.97 11.02 12.84
CA TRP A 76 -7.06 10.16 12.40
C TRP A 76 -8.40 10.56 12.98
N ASN A 77 -9.47 10.15 12.30
CA ASN A 77 -10.83 10.42 12.74
C ASN A 77 -11.49 9.15 13.30
N PRO A 78 -11.79 9.08 14.61
CA PRO A 78 -12.38 7.89 15.25
C PRO A 78 -13.84 7.66 14.87
N THR A 79 -14.51 8.64 14.25
CA THR A 79 -15.89 8.49 13.77
C THR A 79 -15.96 7.79 12.41
N ASN A 80 -14.83 7.67 11.70
CA ASN A 80 -14.75 6.94 10.45
C ASN A 80 -14.30 5.50 10.71
N ALA A 81 -15.19 4.54 10.44
CA ALA A 81 -14.93 3.12 10.62
C ALA A 81 -13.70 2.61 9.83
N SER A 82 -13.33 3.27 8.73
CA SER A 82 -12.15 2.91 7.93
C SER A 82 -10.81 3.30 8.58
N ASN A 83 -10.81 4.16 9.61
CA ASN A 83 -9.56 4.58 10.27
C ASN A 83 -9.11 3.62 11.38
N ALA A 84 -10.01 2.89 12.02
CA ALA A 84 -9.61 1.95 13.08
C ALA A 84 -8.67 0.84 12.56
N PRO A 85 -8.94 0.19 11.39
CA PRO A 85 -7.97 -0.73 10.79
C PRO A 85 -6.65 -0.05 10.43
N GLN A 86 -6.69 1.14 9.82
CA GLN A 86 -5.48 1.89 9.48
C GLN A 86 -4.63 2.20 10.73
N LEU A 87 -5.24 2.59 11.84
CA LEU A 87 -4.55 2.82 13.11
C LEU A 87 -3.82 1.57 13.60
N LEU A 88 -4.47 0.40 13.55
CA LEU A 88 -3.86 -0.87 13.94
C LEU A 88 -2.66 -1.22 13.06
N HIS A 89 -2.81 -1.13 11.73
CA HIS A 89 -1.70 -1.38 10.80
C HIS A 89 -0.54 -0.39 10.98
N ALA A 90 -0.83 0.88 11.26
CA ALA A 90 0.20 1.87 11.57
C ALA A 90 0.96 1.49 12.86
N GLN A 91 0.25 1.05 13.91
CA GLN A 91 0.86 0.59 15.16
C GLN A 91 1.76 -0.63 14.94
N ASP A 92 1.34 -1.59 14.12
CA ASP A 92 2.13 -2.76 13.76
C ASP A 92 3.41 -2.37 13.03
N ALA A 93 3.30 -1.54 11.98
CA ALA A 93 4.44 -1.05 11.23
C ALA A 93 5.41 -0.25 12.11
N ALA A 94 4.88 0.57 13.02
CA ALA A 94 5.68 1.37 13.94
C ALA A 94 6.48 0.52 14.93
N ARG A 95 5.90 -0.59 15.43
CA ARG A 95 6.63 -1.56 16.25
C ARG A 95 7.78 -2.17 15.49
N THR A 96 7.55 -2.61 14.25
CA THR A 96 8.61 -3.18 13.39
C THR A 96 9.71 -2.16 13.05
N LEU A 97 9.36 -0.89 12.86
CA LEU A 97 10.30 0.18 12.48
C LEU A 97 10.96 0.89 13.66
N GLY A 98 10.63 0.51 14.91
CA GLY A 98 11.18 1.14 16.12
C GLY A 98 10.76 2.61 16.28
N VAL A 99 9.56 2.97 15.81
CA VAL A 99 9.01 4.33 15.89
C VAL A 99 7.88 4.37 16.92
N ARG A 100 7.84 5.40 17.75
CA ARG A 100 6.70 5.64 18.65
C ARG A 100 5.62 6.42 17.92
N LEU A 101 4.42 5.85 17.83
CA LEU A 101 3.25 6.60 17.36
C LEU A 101 2.55 7.35 18.49
N HIS A 102 2.21 8.60 18.21
CA HIS A 102 1.32 9.42 19.02
C HIS A 102 -0.01 9.54 18.29
N SER A 103 -1.00 8.79 18.77
CA SER A 103 -2.36 8.81 18.23
C SER A 103 -3.05 10.15 18.55
N LEU A 104 -3.49 10.87 17.51
CA LEU A 104 -4.20 12.14 17.63
C LEU A 104 -5.56 12.03 16.95
N GLU A 105 -6.60 11.92 17.76
CA GLU A 105 -7.99 11.89 17.29
C GLU A 105 -8.45 13.29 16.85
N VAL A 106 -9.15 13.34 15.71
CA VAL A 106 -9.82 14.53 15.18
C VAL A 106 -11.19 14.11 14.65
N ARG A 107 -12.25 14.48 15.36
CA ARG A 107 -13.66 14.18 15.05
C ARG A 107 -14.27 15.17 14.08
N GLY A 108 -13.67 16.36 13.96
CA GLY A 108 -14.14 17.41 13.08
C GLY A 108 -13.10 18.49 12.82
N PRO A 109 -13.39 19.44 11.91
CA PRO A 109 -12.43 20.44 11.47
C PRO A 109 -11.91 21.33 12.60
N GLY A 110 -12.74 21.66 13.60
CA GLY A 110 -12.35 22.51 14.73
C GLY A 110 -11.34 21.88 15.71
N GLU A 111 -11.04 20.59 15.58
CA GLU A 111 -10.08 19.89 16.44
C GLU A 111 -8.68 19.79 15.81
N VAL A 112 -8.52 20.16 14.54
CA VAL A 112 -7.28 20.00 13.78
C VAL A 112 -6.14 20.81 14.41
N GLU A 113 -6.38 22.08 14.76
CA GLU A 113 -5.38 22.95 15.40
C GLU A 113 -4.93 22.39 16.75
N GLY A 114 -5.87 21.90 17.55
CA GLY A 114 -5.60 21.28 18.84
C GLY A 114 -4.72 20.04 18.69
N ALA A 115 -4.97 19.22 17.66
CA ALA A 115 -4.15 18.07 17.35
C ALA A 115 -2.71 18.47 16.94
N PHE A 116 -2.53 19.49 16.10
CA PHE A 116 -1.18 19.98 15.75
C PHE A 116 -0.44 20.62 16.94
N ALA A 117 -1.16 21.28 17.85
CA ALA A 117 -0.59 21.76 19.11
C ALA A 117 -0.14 20.59 20.00
N ALA A 118 -0.95 19.53 20.11
CA ALA A 118 -0.60 18.32 20.84
C ALA A 118 0.60 17.60 20.21
N MET A 119 0.66 17.46 18.89
CA MET A 119 1.81 16.94 18.15
C MET A 119 3.12 17.66 18.53
N THR A 120 3.06 18.99 18.60
CA THR A 120 4.22 19.82 18.96
C THR A 120 4.65 19.59 20.40
N ARG A 121 3.69 19.54 21.33
CA ARG A 121 3.94 19.26 22.76
C ARG A 121 4.56 17.88 22.99
N GLU A 122 4.08 16.87 22.27
CA GLU A 122 4.61 15.49 22.33
C GLU A 122 5.97 15.33 21.61
N ARG A 123 6.46 16.40 20.97
CA ARG A 123 7.72 16.46 20.23
C ARG A 123 7.77 15.43 19.10
N ALA A 124 6.65 15.21 18.41
CA ALA A 124 6.63 14.35 17.24
C ALA A 124 7.54 14.92 16.13
N GLY A 125 8.36 14.06 15.54
CA GLY A 125 9.30 14.40 14.48
C GLY A 125 8.65 14.63 13.13
N ALA A 126 7.49 14.00 12.91
CA ALA A 126 6.71 14.06 11.68
C ALA A 126 5.25 13.70 11.95
N VAL A 127 4.38 13.89 10.96
CA VAL A 127 2.97 13.51 11.02
C VAL A 127 2.56 12.65 9.83
N ILE A 128 1.77 11.62 10.09
CA ILE A 128 1.02 10.88 9.08
C ILE A 128 -0.45 11.27 9.23
N VAL A 129 -1.08 11.63 8.11
CA VAL A 129 -2.51 11.93 8.04
C VAL A 129 -3.20 10.77 7.35
N LEU A 130 -4.06 10.06 8.09
CA LEU A 130 -4.77 8.90 7.58
C LEU A 130 -5.76 9.25 6.47
N LEU A 131 -6.11 8.24 5.69
CA LEU A 131 -7.07 8.36 4.60
C LEU A 131 -8.49 8.56 5.15
N ASP A 132 -8.97 9.79 5.09
CA ASP A 132 -10.25 10.19 5.66
C ASP A 132 -10.87 11.36 4.88
N SER A 133 -12.17 11.27 4.56
CA SER A 133 -12.86 12.29 3.77
C SER A 133 -12.94 13.65 4.48
N MET A 134 -13.09 13.69 5.81
CA MET A 134 -13.13 14.94 6.57
C MET A 134 -11.74 15.59 6.60
N LEU A 135 -10.68 14.79 6.77
CA LEU A 135 -9.30 15.31 6.69
C LEU A 135 -8.99 15.84 5.27
N VAL A 136 -9.40 15.12 4.22
CA VAL A 136 -9.25 15.57 2.82
C VAL A 136 -10.05 16.84 2.53
N ALA A 137 -11.26 16.98 3.09
CA ALA A 137 -12.05 18.20 2.96
C ALA A 137 -11.33 19.42 3.58
N ASN A 138 -10.50 19.19 4.60
CA ASN A 138 -9.71 20.21 5.29
C ASN A 138 -8.22 20.22 4.87
N ARG A 139 -7.89 19.60 3.73
CA ARG A 139 -6.50 19.38 3.26
C ARG A 139 -5.63 20.63 3.24
N THR A 140 -6.15 21.77 2.77
CA THR A 140 -5.40 23.04 2.72
C THR A 140 -5.00 23.48 4.12
N ARG A 141 -5.95 23.44 5.06
CA ARG A 141 -5.70 23.82 6.45
C ARG A 141 -4.67 22.91 7.13
N ILE A 142 -4.77 21.60 6.89
CA ILE A 142 -3.84 20.60 7.43
C ILE A 142 -2.44 20.79 6.83
N ALA A 143 -2.34 21.01 5.51
CA ALA A 143 -1.07 21.26 4.82
C ALA A 143 -0.37 22.50 5.37
N GLU A 144 -1.11 23.59 5.54
CA GLU A 144 -0.58 24.82 6.15
C GLU A 144 -0.12 24.62 7.59
N LEU A 145 -0.88 23.90 8.42
CA LEU A 145 -0.49 23.62 9.81
C LEU A 145 0.78 22.77 9.87
N ALA A 146 0.89 21.75 9.02
CA ALA A 146 2.10 20.96 8.89
C ALA A 146 3.30 21.82 8.49
N ALA A 147 3.15 22.66 7.46
CA ALA A 147 4.19 23.58 7.00
C ALA A 147 4.61 24.56 8.12
N ARG A 148 3.66 25.18 8.82
CA ARG A 148 3.93 26.09 9.96
C ARG A 148 4.66 25.39 11.11
N SER A 149 4.34 24.12 11.37
CA SER A 149 4.99 23.33 12.42
C SER A 149 6.43 22.91 12.06
N ARG A 150 6.86 23.10 10.80
CA ARG A 150 8.16 22.67 10.26
C ARG A 150 8.43 21.18 10.50
N ARG A 151 7.39 20.35 10.47
CA ARG A 151 7.49 18.89 10.57
C ARG A 151 7.11 18.26 9.23
N PRO A 152 7.89 17.28 8.73
CA PRO A 152 7.50 16.52 7.56
C PRO A 152 6.13 15.87 7.75
N ALA A 153 5.29 15.97 6.72
CA ALA A 153 3.95 15.38 6.72
C ALA A 153 3.80 14.41 5.55
N MET A 154 3.30 13.22 5.85
CA MET A 154 2.96 12.16 4.91
C MET A 154 1.45 12.00 4.83
N TYR A 155 0.90 12.04 3.63
CA TYR A 155 -0.55 11.97 3.39
C TYR A 155 -0.95 10.71 2.62
N GLY A 156 -2.15 10.20 2.90
CA GLY A 156 -2.73 9.09 2.15
C GLY A 156 -3.24 9.42 0.74
N LEU A 157 -3.32 10.72 0.37
CA LEU A 157 -3.78 11.14 -0.96
C LEU A 157 -2.98 12.34 -1.48
N THR A 158 -2.72 12.33 -2.79
CA THR A 158 -2.03 13.41 -3.51
C THR A 158 -2.76 14.75 -3.46
N ASP A 159 -4.06 14.78 -3.19
CA ASP A 159 -4.84 16.01 -3.00
C ASP A 159 -4.27 16.91 -1.89
N HIS A 160 -3.66 16.32 -0.86
CA HIS A 160 -2.97 17.11 0.18
C HIS A 160 -1.70 17.77 -0.35
N VAL A 161 -0.94 17.09 -1.22
CA VAL A 161 0.26 17.65 -1.87
C VAL A 161 -0.13 18.79 -2.81
N LYS A 162 -1.20 18.61 -3.59
CA LYS A 162 -1.76 19.68 -4.43
C LYS A 162 -2.20 20.90 -3.60
N ALA A 163 -2.55 20.71 -2.34
CA ALA A 163 -2.92 21.77 -1.40
C ALA A 163 -1.72 22.34 -0.62
N GLY A 164 -0.48 22.01 -0.99
CA GLY A 164 0.75 22.52 -0.35
C GLY A 164 1.39 21.57 0.68
N GLY A 165 0.89 20.34 0.79
CA GLY A 165 1.49 19.31 1.63
C GLY A 165 2.81 18.78 1.07
N LEU A 166 3.68 18.27 1.95
CA LEU A 166 5.02 17.83 1.58
C LEU A 166 5.05 16.61 0.64
N MET A 167 4.42 15.49 1.05
CA MET A 167 4.46 14.24 0.27
C MET A 167 3.27 13.34 0.56
N ALA A 168 2.88 12.54 -0.41
CA ALA A 168 1.81 11.56 -0.27
C ALA A 168 2.20 10.22 -0.87
N TYR A 169 1.72 9.14 -0.26
CA TYR A 169 1.80 7.79 -0.83
C TYR A 169 0.43 7.14 -0.68
N GLY A 170 -0.23 6.89 -1.81
CA GLY A 170 -1.59 6.39 -1.83
C GLY A 170 -2.10 6.12 -3.24
N PRO A 171 -3.35 5.66 -3.36
CA PRO A 171 -3.90 5.24 -4.63
C PRO A 171 -4.12 6.41 -5.59
N ASN A 172 -4.08 6.12 -6.89
CA ASN A 172 -4.48 7.07 -7.92
C ASN A 172 -6.01 7.12 -8.02
N VAL A 173 -6.61 8.04 -7.26
CA VAL A 173 -8.08 8.21 -7.20
C VAL A 173 -8.69 8.47 -8.57
N ALA A 174 -8.04 9.24 -9.45
CA ALA A 174 -8.55 9.47 -10.80
C ALA A 174 -8.59 8.18 -11.63
N ASP A 175 -7.59 7.31 -11.45
CA ASP A 175 -7.59 5.99 -12.07
C ASP A 175 -8.68 5.08 -11.52
N MET A 176 -8.89 5.08 -10.21
CA MET A 176 -9.99 4.34 -9.58
C MET A 176 -11.35 4.74 -10.13
N HIS A 177 -11.61 6.04 -10.34
CA HIS A 177 -12.86 6.50 -10.96
C HIS A 177 -13.00 6.04 -12.42
N ARG A 178 -11.92 6.07 -13.22
CA ARG A 178 -11.95 5.55 -14.59
C ARG A 178 -12.24 4.04 -14.61
N ARG A 179 -11.64 3.28 -13.70
CA ARG A 179 -11.88 1.83 -13.59
C ARG A 179 -13.30 1.54 -13.11
N ALA A 180 -13.84 2.33 -12.19
CA ALA A 180 -15.24 2.21 -11.79
C ALA A 180 -16.22 2.49 -12.95
N ALA A 181 -15.92 3.45 -13.83
CA ALA A 181 -16.73 3.69 -15.03
C ALA A 181 -16.76 2.45 -15.95
N THR A 182 -15.64 1.72 -16.07
CA THR A 182 -15.59 0.44 -16.79
C THR A 182 -16.49 -0.63 -16.14
N TYR A 183 -16.59 -0.65 -14.81
CA TYR A 183 -17.52 -1.56 -14.11
C TYR A 183 -18.98 -1.21 -14.43
N VAL A 184 -19.31 0.08 -14.40
CA VAL A 184 -20.66 0.57 -14.77
C VAL A 184 -21.00 0.20 -16.21
N ASP A 185 -20.08 0.43 -17.16
CA ASP A 185 -20.28 0.05 -18.57
C ASP A 185 -20.56 -1.46 -18.73
N LYS A 186 -19.77 -2.31 -18.07
CA LYS A 186 -19.96 -3.77 -18.09
C LYS A 186 -21.32 -4.19 -17.52
N ILE A 187 -21.75 -3.57 -16.43
CA ILE A 187 -23.04 -3.85 -15.79
C ILE A 187 -24.20 -3.43 -16.70
N LEU A 188 -24.12 -2.23 -17.30
CA LEU A 188 -25.13 -1.74 -18.25
C LEU A 188 -25.22 -2.62 -19.51
N LYS A 189 -24.12 -3.28 -19.89
CA LYS A 189 -24.06 -4.28 -20.97
C LYS A 189 -24.48 -5.69 -20.55
N GLY A 190 -24.95 -5.89 -19.30
CA GLY A 190 -25.51 -7.14 -18.82
C GLY A 190 -24.54 -8.09 -18.10
N SER A 191 -23.33 -7.63 -17.76
CA SER A 191 -22.41 -8.44 -16.94
C SER A 191 -22.98 -8.67 -15.54
N LYS A 192 -22.89 -9.90 -15.03
CA LYS A 192 -23.30 -10.22 -13.66
C LYS A 192 -22.28 -9.66 -12.67
N LEU A 193 -22.73 -9.16 -11.52
CA LEU A 193 -21.83 -8.63 -10.50
C LEU A 193 -20.88 -9.69 -9.93
N THR A 194 -21.30 -10.96 -9.90
CA THR A 194 -20.46 -12.09 -9.46
C THR A 194 -19.22 -12.29 -10.33
N ASP A 195 -19.25 -11.79 -11.56
CA ASP A 195 -18.17 -11.93 -12.54
C ASP A 195 -17.24 -10.71 -12.51
N LEU A 196 -17.57 -9.71 -11.69
CA LEU A 196 -16.81 -8.47 -11.51
C LEU A 196 -16.18 -8.50 -10.10
N PRO A 197 -14.92 -8.95 -9.95
CA PRO A 197 -14.28 -9.01 -8.63
C PRO A 197 -14.07 -7.60 -8.07
N VAL A 198 -13.91 -7.49 -6.74
CA VAL A 198 -13.42 -6.24 -6.17
C VAL A 198 -11.96 -6.08 -6.55
N GLU A 199 -11.60 -4.92 -7.08
CA GLU A 199 -10.24 -4.59 -7.46
C GLU A 199 -9.58 -3.71 -6.41
N GLN A 200 -8.29 -3.95 -6.17
CA GLN A 200 -7.44 -3.10 -5.36
C GLN A 200 -6.43 -2.37 -6.26
N PRO A 201 -5.99 -1.15 -5.93
CA PRO A 201 -4.91 -0.48 -6.62
C PRO A 201 -3.68 -1.39 -6.65
N THR A 202 -3.26 -1.79 -7.83
CA THR A 202 -1.91 -2.34 -8.00
C THR A 202 -0.93 -1.22 -7.70
N GLU A 203 0.02 -1.46 -6.81
CA GLU A 203 1.10 -0.51 -6.51
C GLU A 203 1.69 0.07 -7.81
N GLY A 204 1.97 1.38 -7.79
CA GLY A 204 2.46 2.13 -8.95
C GLY A 204 3.56 1.36 -9.68
N GLY A 205 3.30 0.97 -10.91
CA GLY A 205 4.30 0.36 -11.79
C GLY A 205 4.81 -1.02 -11.37
N SER A 206 4.06 -1.83 -10.60
CA SER A 206 4.40 -3.25 -10.48
C SER A 206 4.38 -3.90 -11.86
N MET A 207 5.55 -4.34 -12.33
CA MET A 207 5.65 -5.13 -13.56
C MET A 207 4.69 -6.30 -13.44
N LYS A 208 3.83 -6.51 -14.47
CA LYS A 208 2.98 -7.69 -14.55
C LYS A 208 3.82 -8.92 -14.16
N GLN A 209 3.30 -9.80 -13.32
CA GLN A 209 4.04 -10.95 -12.76
C GLN A 209 4.82 -11.73 -13.84
N GLY A 210 4.24 -11.93 -15.03
CA GLY A 210 4.93 -12.55 -16.17
C GLY A 210 6.11 -11.75 -16.76
N ALA A 211 6.11 -10.42 -16.66
CA ALA A 211 7.23 -9.55 -17.01
C ALA A 211 8.35 -9.60 -15.95
N PHE A 212 8.00 -9.64 -14.67
CA PHE A 212 8.96 -9.84 -13.58
C PHE A 212 9.67 -11.20 -13.71
N LEU A 213 8.91 -12.28 -13.94
CA LEU A 213 9.46 -13.62 -14.17
C LEU A 213 10.36 -13.65 -15.41
N LEU A 214 10.00 -12.94 -16.48
CA LEU A 214 10.85 -12.83 -17.67
C LEU A 214 12.18 -12.14 -17.38
N VAL A 215 12.15 -10.97 -16.75
CA VAL A 215 13.34 -10.15 -16.48
C VAL A 215 14.29 -10.89 -15.55
N THR A 216 13.78 -11.43 -14.44
CA THR A 216 14.58 -12.18 -13.47
C THR A 216 15.20 -13.45 -14.08
N SER A 217 14.42 -14.23 -14.83
CA SER A 217 14.94 -15.44 -15.51
C SER A 217 16.03 -15.11 -16.53
N SER A 218 15.89 -13.98 -17.24
CA SER A 218 16.88 -13.53 -18.23
C SER A 218 18.19 -13.10 -17.57
N ILE A 219 18.14 -12.42 -16.41
CA ILE A 219 19.32 -12.05 -15.63
C ILE A 219 20.06 -13.30 -15.13
N PHE A 220 19.34 -14.26 -14.56
CA PHE A 220 19.96 -15.51 -14.09
C PHE A 220 20.54 -16.33 -15.24
N ALA A 221 19.90 -16.35 -16.42
CA ALA A 221 20.46 -17.00 -17.60
C ALA A 221 21.77 -16.34 -18.07
N LEU A 222 21.85 -15.01 -18.03
CA LEU A 222 23.07 -14.28 -18.35
C LEU A 222 24.20 -14.58 -17.34
N ILE A 223 23.88 -14.63 -16.05
CA ILE A 223 24.85 -15.00 -15.00
C ILE A 223 25.34 -16.43 -15.19
N ALA A 224 24.44 -17.38 -15.48
CA ALA A 224 24.81 -18.76 -15.79
C ALA A 224 25.75 -18.83 -17.01
N LEU A 225 25.45 -18.08 -18.08
CA LEU A 225 26.30 -17.99 -19.25
C LEU A 225 27.69 -17.42 -18.92
N LEU A 226 27.77 -16.37 -18.09
CA LEU A 226 29.05 -15.82 -17.63
C LEU A 226 29.87 -16.84 -16.84
N HIS A 227 29.24 -17.69 -16.03
CA HIS A 227 29.92 -18.79 -15.35
C HIS A 227 30.41 -19.87 -16.32
N VAL A 228 29.62 -20.24 -17.33
CA VAL A 228 30.05 -21.16 -18.40
C VAL A 228 31.28 -20.60 -19.12
N LEU A 229 31.20 -19.35 -19.60
CA LEU A 229 32.31 -18.70 -20.30
C LEU A 229 33.56 -18.64 -19.42
N ARG A 230 33.41 -18.34 -18.12
CA ARG A 230 34.52 -18.35 -17.19
C ARG A 230 35.17 -19.73 -17.02
N LEU A 231 34.37 -20.80 -17.01
CA LEU A 231 34.87 -22.19 -16.92
C LEU A 231 35.63 -22.60 -18.19
N PHE A 232 35.20 -22.14 -19.37
CA PHE A 232 35.84 -22.46 -20.65
C PHE A 232 37.10 -21.64 -20.91
N TYR A 233 37.06 -20.33 -20.65
CA TYR A 233 38.15 -19.41 -20.98
C TYR A 233 39.09 -19.12 -19.81
N GLY A 234 38.76 -19.59 -18.61
CA GLY A 234 39.66 -19.56 -17.44
C GLY A 234 40.03 -18.16 -16.95
N TRP A 235 39.26 -17.13 -17.28
CA TRP A 235 39.59 -15.77 -16.85
C TRP A 235 39.55 -15.63 -15.33
N LYS A 236 40.51 -14.88 -14.78
CA LYS A 236 40.62 -14.63 -13.35
C LYS A 236 39.67 -13.50 -12.95
N VAL A 237 38.95 -13.71 -11.86
CA VAL A 237 38.12 -12.67 -11.22
C VAL A 237 38.76 -12.38 -9.87
N THR A 238 39.26 -11.17 -9.70
CA THR A 238 39.96 -10.72 -8.49
C THR A 238 39.12 -9.68 -7.76
N LEU A 239 38.94 -9.87 -6.45
CA LEU A 239 38.27 -8.94 -5.57
C LEU A 239 39.28 -8.50 -4.50
N GLY A 240 39.91 -7.34 -4.72
CA GLY A 240 41.10 -6.94 -3.96
C GLY A 240 42.24 -7.96 -4.17
N GLU A 241 42.82 -8.44 -3.07
CA GLU A 241 43.90 -9.45 -3.08
C GLU A 241 43.41 -10.90 -3.27
N TRP A 242 42.10 -11.13 -3.31
CA TRP A 242 41.54 -12.48 -3.40
C TRP A 242 41.14 -12.83 -4.84
N THR A 243 41.71 -13.92 -5.38
CA THR A 243 41.29 -14.49 -6.66
C THR A 243 40.21 -15.54 -6.42
N VAL A 244 39.02 -15.33 -6.98
CA VAL A 244 37.90 -16.26 -6.82
C VAL A 244 38.28 -17.62 -7.43
N PRO A 245 38.24 -18.73 -6.67
CA PRO A 245 38.54 -20.04 -7.21
C PRO A 245 37.59 -20.45 -8.33
N VAL A 246 38.09 -21.23 -9.30
CA VAL A 246 37.30 -21.67 -10.47
C VAL A 246 36.10 -22.53 -10.04
N TRP A 247 36.24 -23.34 -8.99
CA TRP A 247 35.15 -24.20 -8.49
C TRP A 247 33.91 -23.43 -8.03
N VAL A 248 34.06 -22.17 -7.61
CA VAL A 248 32.92 -21.29 -7.26
C VAL A 248 32.02 -21.04 -8.47
N SER A 249 32.58 -21.09 -9.69
CA SER A 249 31.79 -20.92 -10.92
C SER A 249 30.91 -22.12 -11.23
N TRP A 250 31.28 -23.32 -10.80
CA TRP A 250 30.39 -24.49 -10.90
C TRP A 250 29.16 -24.33 -10.01
N ILE A 251 29.33 -23.82 -8.79
CA ILE A 251 28.23 -23.56 -7.86
C ILE A 251 27.33 -22.43 -8.40
N GLY A 252 27.94 -21.33 -8.86
CA GLY A 252 27.21 -20.22 -9.47
C GLY A 252 26.41 -20.64 -10.70
N LEU A 253 26.98 -21.49 -11.55
CA LEU A 253 26.29 -22.07 -12.71
C LEU A 253 25.06 -22.89 -12.32
N LEU A 254 25.19 -23.79 -11.33
CA LEU A 254 24.08 -24.63 -10.88
C LEU A 254 22.93 -23.80 -10.30
N ILE A 255 23.23 -22.84 -9.44
CA ILE A 255 22.22 -21.99 -8.80
C ILE A 255 21.53 -21.10 -9.83
N ALA A 256 22.31 -20.35 -10.63
CA ALA A 256 21.76 -19.42 -11.61
C ALA A 256 21.00 -20.16 -12.72
N GLY A 257 21.51 -21.31 -13.20
CA GLY A 257 20.84 -22.15 -14.18
C GLY A 257 19.52 -22.72 -13.67
N TYR A 258 19.49 -23.21 -12.42
CA TYR A 258 18.26 -23.69 -11.79
C TYR A 258 17.21 -22.58 -11.66
N LEU A 259 17.59 -21.40 -11.16
CA LEU A 259 16.68 -20.26 -10.98
C LEU A 259 16.13 -19.74 -12.31
N ALA A 260 16.98 -19.64 -13.35
CA ALA A 260 16.53 -19.27 -14.69
C ALA A 260 15.52 -20.26 -15.25
N CYS A 261 15.79 -21.57 -15.12
CA CYS A 261 14.91 -22.63 -15.61
C CYS A 261 13.55 -22.60 -14.88
N GLN A 262 13.55 -22.51 -13.55
CA GLN A 262 12.32 -22.41 -12.77
C GLN A 262 11.48 -21.19 -13.16
N GLY A 263 12.11 -20.02 -13.33
CA GLY A 263 11.40 -18.80 -13.70
C GLY A 263 10.77 -18.87 -15.10
N PHE A 264 11.46 -19.45 -16.10
CA PHE A 264 10.87 -19.68 -17.43
C PHE A 264 9.77 -20.74 -17.43
N LEU A 265 9.91 -21.80 -16.63
CA LEU A 265 8.89 -22.85 -16.48
C LEU A 265 7.62 -22.31 -15.84
N LEU A 266 7.74 -21.51 -14.77
CA LEU A 266 6.60 -20.85 -14.12
C LEU A 266 5.89 -19.90 -15.08
N LYS A 267 6.64 -19.08 -15.83
CA LYS A 267 6.07 -18.17 -16.83
C LYS A 267 5.29 -18.92 -17.92
N ASN A 268 5.75 -20.09 -18.36
CA ASN A 268 5.06 -20.87 -19.39
C ASN A 268 3.79 -21.57 -18.88
N ARG A 269 3.63 -21.75 -17.56
CA ARG A 269 2.39 -22.24 -16.95
C ARG A 269 1.30 -21.17 -16.80
N GLU A 270 1.67 -19.89 -16.90
CA GLU A 270 0.75 -18.75 -16.79
C GLU A 270 0.20 -18.26 -18.15
N ARG A 271 0.59 -18.89 -19.28
CA ARG A 271 0.00 -18.62 -20.61
C ARG A 271 -1.14 -19.59 -20.91
#